data_AF-A0A954JKN0-F1
#
_entry.id   AF-A0A954JKN0-F1
#
_cell.length_a   1.000
_cell.length_b   1.000
_cell.length_c   1.000
_cell.angle_alpha   90.00
_cell.angle_beta   90.00
_cell.angle_gamma   90.00
#
_symmetry.space_group_name_H-M   'P 1'
#
loop_
_entity.id
_entity.type
_entity.pdbx_description
1 polymer ?
#
loop_
_entity_poly.entity_id
_entity_poly.type
_entity_poly.pdbx_seq_one_letter_code
_entity_poly.pdbx_strand_id
1 'polypeptide(L)'
;MGKLPPLKPAEVFARLEKMEFVEVRQRGSHKPFRRAVGLRTTVPFHKGDDISPVLLRQIARHRDDRRRVRRSRCLNPARANELIASAA
;
A
#
# COMPACT_ATOMS: atom_id res chain seq x y z
N MET A 1 -2.70 22.64 7.95
CA MET A 1 -2.22 21.27 7.63
C MET A 1 -0.87 21.08 8.30
N GLY A 2 -0.72 20.09 9.18
CA GLY A 2 0.55 19.85 9.89
C GLY A 2 1.71 19.64 8.91
N LYS A 3 2.84 20.31 9.15
CA LYS A 3 4.09 20.05 8.44
C LYS A 3 4.59 18.69 8.91
N LEU A 4 4.47 17.68 8.05
CA LEU A 4 5.23 16.44 8.24
C LEU A 4 6.70 16.78 7.99
N PRO A 5 7.63 16.42 8.89
CA PRO A 5 9.04 16.53 8.60
C PRO A 5 9.40 15.59 7.44
N PRO A 6 10.41 15.92 6.63
CA PRO A 6 11.00 14.94 5.71
C PRO A 6 11.48 13.73 6.51
N LEU A 7 11.25 12.54 5.98
CA LEU A 7 11.64 11.28 6.64
C LEU A 7 12.66 10.55 5.79
N LYS A 8 13.61 9.90 6.45
CA LYS A 8 14.55 9.01 5.77
C LYS A 8 13.79 7.79 5.22
N PRO A 9 14.19 7.26 4.05
CA PRO A 9 13.59 6.05 3.48
C PRO A 9 13.55 4.87 4.47
N ALA A 10 14.60 4.72 5.28
CA ALA A 10 14.68 3.69 6.33
C ALA A 10 13.55 3.79 7.37
N GLU A 11 13.20 5.01 7.80
CA GLU A 11 12.11 5.23 8.75
C GLU A 11 10.74 4.92 8.13
N VAL A 12 10.59 5.19 6.84
CA VAL A 12 9.38 4.86 6.09
C VAL A 12 9.22 3.34 5.98
N PHE A 13 10.31 2.60 5.73
CA PHE A 13 10.27 1.14 5.72
C PHE A 13 9.91 0.54 7.06
N ALA A 14 10.54 0.99 8.15
CA ALA A 14 10.20 0.51 9.49
C ALA A 14 8.72 0.76 9.84
N ARG A 15 8.14 1.86 9.36
CA ARG A 15 6.69 2.13 9.52
C ARG A 15 5.82 1.22 8.63
N LEU A 16 6.26 0.93 7.40
CA LEU A 16 5.56 0.03 6.49
C LEU A 16 5.58 -1.42 6.98
N GLU A 17 6.72 -1.90 7.46
CA GLU A 17 6.87 -3.23 8.07
C GLU A 17 5.96 -3.41 9.29
N LYS A 18 5.89 -2.40 10.18
CA LYS A 18 4.93 -2.38 11.30
C LYS A 18 3.46 -2.44 10.87
N MET A 19 3.17 -2.10 9.62
CA MET A 19 1.83 -2.15 9.02
C MET A 19 1.61 -3.38 8.13
N GLU A 20 2.47 -4.40 8.29
CA GLU A 20 2.44 -5.68 7.57
C GLU A 20 2.61 -5.54 6.05
N PHE A 21 3.28 -4.47 5.61
CA PHE A 21 3.75 -4.41 4.23
C PHE A 21 5.03 -5.23 4.10
N VAL A 22 5.06 -6.05 3.07
CA VAL A 22 6.21 -6.88 2.72
C VAL A 22 6.84 -6.33 1.45
N GLU A 23 8.16 -6.21 1.44
CA GLU A 23 8.90 -5.90 0.22
C GLU A 23 8.76 -7.07 -0.75
N VAL A 24 8.33 -6.81 -1.99
CA VAL A 24 8.11 -7.88 -2.98
C VAL A 24 9.41 -8.24 -3.70
N ARG A 25 10.09 -7.21 -4.21
CA ARG A 25 11.36 -7.30 -4.93
C ARG A 25 11.90 -5.90 -5.11
N GLN A 26 13.21 -5.72 -5.10
CA GLN A 26 13.81 -4.46 -5.54
C GLN A 26 14.18 -4.56 -7.03
N ARG A 27 13.74 -3.58 -7.84
CA ARG A 27 14.29 -3.36 -9.18
C ARG A 27 14.76 -1.91 -9.28
N GLY A 28 16.08 -1.72 -9.29
CA GLY A 28 16.69 -0.40 -9.30
C GLY A 28 16.46 0.36 -7.98
N SER A 29 16.22 1.66 -8.10
CA SER A 29 16.06 2.57 -6.95
C SER A 29 14.64 2.62 -6.39
N HIS A 30 13.73 1.75 -6.83
CA HIS A 30 12.37 1.73 -6.33
C HIS A 30 12.05 0.38 -5.70
N LYS A 31 11.52 0.43 -4.48
CA LYS A 31 11.09 -0.74 -3.71
C LYS A 31 9.56 -0.81 -3.68
N PRO A 32 8.93 -1.73 -4.43
CA PRO A 32 7.52 -2.06 -4.28
C PRO A 32 7.27 -2.85 -2.98
N PHE A 33 6.33 -2.35 -2.19
CA PHE A 33 5.78 -2.97 -1.00
C PHE A 33 4.35 -3.42 -1.26
N ARG A 34 3.98 -4.58 -0.71
CA ARG A 34 2.63 -5.14 -0.83
C ARG A 34 2.14 -5.62 0.53
N ARG A 35 0.86 -5.38 0.82
CA ARG A 35 0.14 -5.97 1.96
C ARG A 35 -0.75 -7.11 1.49
N ALA A 36 -1.04 -8.08 2.35
CA ALA A 36 -1.93 -9.22 2.05
C ALA A 36 -3.32 -8.79 1.54
N VAL A 37 -3.85 -7.69 2.06
CA VAL A 37 -5.17 -7.11 1.70
C VAL A 37 -5.19 -6.43 0.31
N GLY A 38 -4.23 -6.72 -0.55
CA GLY A 38 -4.17 -6.21 -1.93
C GLY A 38 -3.63 -4.78 -2.08
N LEU A 39 -3.25 -4.12 -0.99
CA LEU A 39 -2.62 -2.80 -1.06
C LEU A 39 -1.18 -2.92 -1.58
N ARG A 40 -0.78 -1.95 -2.42
CA ARG A 40 0.57 -1.84 -2.97
C ARG A 40 1.04 -0.40 -2.87
N THR A 41 2.31 -0.20 -2.53
CA THR A 41 2.94 1.11 -2.54
C THR A 41 4.35 0.99 -3.07
N THR A 42 4.85 2.02 -3.74
CA THR A 42 6.22 2.06 -4.27
C THR A 42 6.95 3.17 -3.57
N VAL A 43 8.08 2.84 -2.95
CA VAL A 43 8.88 3.81 -2.21
C VAL A 43 10.22 3.97 -2.93
N PRO A 44 10.66 5.20 -3.22
CA PRO A 44 12.00 5.45 -3.73
C PRO A 44 13.04 5.12 -2.65
N PHE A 45 14.13 4.49 -3.07
CA PHE A 45 15.23 4.06 -2.24
C PHE A 45 16.55 4.46 -2.91
N HIS A 46 17.01 5.65 -2.54
CA HIS A 46 18.35 6.16 -2.85
C HIS A 46 19.09 6.43 -1.55
N LYS A 47 20.39 6.17 -1.52
CA LYS A 47 21.25 6.55 -0.38
C LYS A 47 21.40 8.07 -0.39
N GLY A 48 20.92 8.74 0.65
CA GLY A 48 21.09 10.18 0.86
C GLY A 48 19.89 11.06 0.55
N ASP A 49 18.83 10.51 -0.07
CA ASP A 49 17.60 11.27 -0.32
C ASP A 49 16.59 11.12 0.80
N ASP A 50 16.03 12.25 1.22
CA ASP A 50 14.89 12.28 2.12
C ASP A 50 13.57 12.22 1.34
N ILE A 51 12.59 11.52 1.92
CA ILE A 51 11.26 11.42 1.33
C ILE A 51 10.48 12.69 1.67
N SER A 52 10.06 13.39 0.62
CA SER A 52 9.33 14.65 0.77
C SER A 52 8.00 14.46 1.53
N PRO A 53 7.58 15.44 2.33
CA PRO A 53 6.29 15.42 3.01
C PRO A 53 5.08 15.28 2.08
N VAL A 54 5.22 15.65 0.81
CA VAL A 54 4.19 15.47 -0.22
C VAL A 54 4.05 13.99 -0.57
N LEU A 55 5.18 13.31 -0.83
CA LEU A 55 5.19 11.89 -1.14
C LEU A 55 4.72 11.05 0.06
N LEU A 56 5.13 11.40 1.28
CA LEU A 56 4.61 10.76 2.51
C LEU A 56 3.08 10.84 2.61
N ARG A 57 2.50 11.99 2.26
CA ARG A 57 1.04 12.17 2.23
C ARG A 57 0.38 11.36 1.13
N GLN A 58 1.01 11.24 -0.03
CA GLN A 58 0.49 10.39 -1.11
C GLN A 58 0.51 8.92 -0.72
N ILE A 59 1.60 8.43 -0.11
CA ILE A 59 1.71 7.07 0.42
C ILE A 59 0.63 6.82 1.47
N ALA A 60 0.43 7.76 2.41
CA ALA A 60 -0.61 7.66 3.43
C ALA A 60 -2.03 7.66 2.83
N ARG A 61 -2.30 8.50 1.82
CA ARG A 61 -3.59 8.52 1.12
C ARG A 61 -3.88 7.22 0.37
N HIS A 62 -2.88 6.65 -0.29
CA HIS A 62 -3.03 5.37 -1.01
C HIS A 62 -3.34 4.21 -0.05
N ARG A 63 -2.80 4.27 1.18
CA ARG A 63 -3.12 3.35 2.27
C ARG A 63 -4.56 3.50 2.79
N ASP A 64 -5.07 4.72 2.85
CA ASP A 64 -6.37 5.05 3.43
C ASP A 64 -7.56 4.87 2.47
N ASP A 65 -7.33 4.39 1.24
CA ASP A 65 -8.40 4.07 0.30
C ASP A 65 -9.16 2.77 0.66
N ARG A 66 -9.56 2.65 1.92
CA ARG A 66 -10.61 1.72 2.38
C ARG A 66 -11.99 2.16 1.88
N ARG A 67 -12.14 3.38 1.33
CA ARG A 67 -13.44 3.99 0.98
C ARG A 67 -13.89 3.72 -0.46
N ARG A 68 -13.02 3.28 -1.37
CA ARG A 68 -13.43 2.90 -2.75
C ARG A 68 -13.99 1.50 -2.94
N VAL A 69 -14.18 0.70 -1.87
CA VAL A 69 -14.90 -0.59 -1.99
C VAL A 69 -16.42 -0.39 -2.21
N ARG A 70 -16.95 0.84 -2.19
CA ARG A 70 -18.38 1.09 -2.47
C ARG A 70 -18.73 1.60 -3.87
N ARG A 71 -17.79 1.77 -4.81
CA ARG A 71 -18.12 2.27 -6.16
C ARG A 71 -17.30 1.65 -7.29
N SER A 72 -17.19 0.33 -7.30
CA SER A 72 -16.85 -0.40 -8.52
C SER A 72 -17.70 -1.65 -8.59
N ARG A 73 -18.79 -1.54 -9.33
CA ARG A 73 -19.50 -2.67 -9.94
C ARG A 73 -18.47 -3.64 -10.51
N CYS A 74 -18.57 -4.92 -10.13
CA CYS A 74 -18.09 -6.14 -10.78
C CYS A 74 -17.85 -7.24 -9.72
N LEU A 75 -18.80 -7.48 -8.81
CA LEU A 75 -18.98 -8.85 -8.29
C LEU A 75 -19.80 -9.56 -9.36
N ASN A 76 -19.15 -10.42 -10.13
CA ASN A 76 -19.82 -11.28 -11.09
C ASN A 76 -20.76 -12.21 -10.29
N PRO A 77 -22.10 -12.13 -10.42
CA PRO A 77 -23.02 -12.88 -9.58
C PRO A 77 -22.84 -14.40 -9.69
N ALA A 78 -22.21 -14.87 -10.77
CA ALA A 78 -21.89 -16.29 -10.98
C ALA A 78 -20.90 -16.87 -9.95
N ARG A 79 -20.00 -16.06 -9.36
CA ARG A 79 -19.01 -16.57 -8.37
C ARG A 79 -19.49 -16.55 -6.92
N ALA A 80 -20.60 -15.88 -6.63
CA ALA A 80 -21.15 -15.86 -5.28
C ALA A 80 -21.84 -17.18 -4.92
N ASN A 81 -22.43 -17.86 -5.91
CA ASN A 81 -23.13 -19.13 -5.69
C ASN A 81 -22.20 -20.33 -5.51
N GLU A 82 -21.01 -20.35 -6.12
CA GLU A 82 -20.04 -21.45 -5.93
C GLU A 82 -19.48 -21.49 -4.49
N LEU A 83 -19.32 -20.34 -3.85
CA LEU A 83 -18.79 -20.26 -2.47
C LEU A 83 -19.81 -20.66 -1.40
N ILE A 84 -21.11 -20.64 -1.71
CA ILE A 84 -22.16 -21.12 -0.80
C ILE A 84 -22.39 -22.64 -0.99
N ALA A 85 -22.18 -23.16 -2.20
CA ALA A 85 -22.39 -24.58 -2.52
C ALA A 85 -21.26 -25.51 -2.05
N SER A 86 -20.05 -25.02 -1.75
CA SER A 86 -18.93 -25.87 -1.28
C SER A 86 -18.84 -26.01 0.25
N ALA A 87 -19.80 -25.45 0.99
CA ALA A 87 -19.83 -25.46 2.46
C ALA A 87 -21.05 -26.22 3.03
N ALA A 88 -21.71 -27.05 2.21
CA ALA A 88 -22.77 -27.97 2.62
C ALA A 88 -22.32 -29.42 2.47
#